data_AF-A0A453L3Y6-F1
#
_entry.id   AF-A0A453L3Y6-F1
#
_cell.length_a   1.000
_cell.length_b   1.000
_cell.length_c   1.000
_cell.angle_alpha   90.00
_cell.angle_beta   90.00
_cell.angle_gamma   90.00
#
_symmetry.space_group_name_H-M   'P 1'
#
loop_
_entity.id
_entity.type
_entity.pdbx_description
1 polymer ?
#
loop_
_entity_poly.entity_id
_entity_poly.type
_entity_poly.pdbx_seq_one_letter_code
_entity_poly.pdbx_strand_id
1 'polypeptide(L)'
;FVYVLEGEGVFGPTADQPAGAHHLLLLGQGGDGVEVWNRSDKPLRFVLVAGEPIGEPVAQLGPFVMNTEEEIDATVNDFEYFINGFEKAKHWKSQAMIALELEYVG
;
A
#
# COMPACT_ATOMS: atom_id res chain seq x y z
N PHE A 1 -7.82 6.82 -5.23
CA PHE A 1 -8.37 7.01 -3.87
C PHE A 1 -7.72 8.22 -3.22
N VAL A 2 -8.36 8.78 -2.20
CA VAL A 2 -7.74 9.75 -1.28
C VAL A 2 -7.55 9.09 0.08
N TYR A 3 -6.42 9.35 0.75
CA TYR A 3 -6.23 9.01 2.16
C TYR A 3 -5.91 10.25 2.97
N VAL A 4 -6.72 10.54 3.99
CA VAL A 4 -6.56 11.73 4.84
C VAL A 4 -5.57 11.43 5.95
N LEU A 5 -4.47 12.19 6.02
CA LEU A 5 -3.42 12.04 7.02
C LEU A 5 -3.70 12.85 8.27
N GLU A 6 -4.23 14.07 8.10
CA GLU A 6 -4.47 15.04 9.17
C GLU A 6 -5.60 15.99 8.78
N GLY A 7 -6.38 16.43 9.75
CA GLY A 7 -7.48 17.37 9.56
C GLY A 7 -8.73 16.73 8.95
N GLU A 8 -9.56 17.55 8.31
CA GLU A 8 -10.78 17.13 7.63
C GLU A 8 -11.02 17.94 6.35
N GLY A 9 -11.65 17.33 5.36
CA GLY A 9 -11.94 17.97 4.08
C GLY A 9 -13.20 17.42 3.43
N VAL A 10 -13.84 18.25 2.60
CA VAL A 10 -14.97 17.83 1.76
C VAL A 10 -14.41 17.45 0.39
N PHE A 11 -14.72 16.23 -0.09
CA PHE A 11 -14.16 15.68 -1.33
C PHE A 11 -15.26 15.41 -2.36
N GLY A 12 -15.23 16.12 -3.49
CA GLY A 12 -16.18 15.99 -4.59
C GLY A 12 -17.36 16.97 -4.53
N PRO A 13 -17.96 17.31 -5.68
CA PRO A 13 -18.89 18.44 -5.82
C PRO A 13 -20.23 18.26 -5.09
N THR A 14 -20.63 17.02 -4.81
CA THR A 14 -21.89 16.70 -4.14
C THR A 14 -21.69 16.20 -2.70
N ALA A 15 -20.47 16.26 -2.17
CA ALA A 15 -20.19 15.82 -0.81
C ALA A 15 -20.59 16.92 0.19
N ASP A 16 -21.43 16.57 1.15
CA ASP A 16 -21.88 17.50 2.19
C ASP A 16 -21.16 17.28 3.54
N GLN A 17 -20.62 16.09 3.75
CA GLN A 17 -19.94 15.71 5.00
C GLN A 17 -18.41 15.73 4.80
N PRO A 18 -17.65 16.34 5.72
CA PRO A 18 -16.20 16.27 5.69
C PRO A 18 -15.72 14.85 6.04
N ALA A 19 -14.66 14.40 5.38
CA ALA A 19 -13.90 13.21 5.73
C ALA A 19 -12.70 13.60 6.60
N GLY A 20 -12.64 13.04 7.80
CA GLY A 20 -11.55 13.27 8.75
C GLY A 20 -10.33 12.39 8.50
N ALA A 21 -9.29 12.61 9.30
CA ALA A 21 -8.06 11.81 9.29
C ALA A 21 -8.33 10.29 9.36
N HIS A 22 -7.43 9.53 8.75
CA HIS A 22 -7.40 8.07 8.68
C HIS A 22 -8.55 7.43 7.87
N HIS A 23 -9.27 8.22 7.09
CA HIS A 23 -10.25 7.70 6.12
C HIS A 23 -9.60 7.47 4.75
N LEU A 24 -9.99 6.34 4.14
CA LEU A 24 -9.72 6.04 2.73
C LEU A 24 -10.99 6.28 1.93
N LEU A 25 -10.93 7.20 0.96
CA LEU A 25 -12.04 7.57 0.10
C LEU A 25 -11.81 7.00 -1.30
N LEU A 26 -12.71 6.13 -1.73
CA LEU A 26 -12.74 5.66 -3.11
C LEU A 26 -13.34 6.74 -4.01
N LEU A 27 -12.64 7.00 -5.11
CA LEU A 27 -13.08 7.96 -6.12
C LEU A 27 -13.77 7.19 -7.24
N GLY A 28 -14.79 7.79 -7.84
CA GLY A 28 -15.41 7.24 -9.05
C GLY A 28 -14.41 7.20 -10.22
N GLN A 29 -14.64 6.29 -11.16
CA GLN A 29 -13.80 6.13 -12.36
C GLN A 29 -14.18 7.06 -13.53
N GLY A 30 -15.14 7.97 -13.33
CA GLY A 30 -15.56 8.96 -14.32
C GLY A 30 -15.33 10.38 -13.81
N GLY A 31 -14.58 11.18 -14.57
CA GLY A 31 -14.22 12.56 -14.24
C GLY A 31 -12.82 12.92 -14.71
N ASP A 32 -12.53 14.21 -14.80
CA ASP A 32 -11.23 14.78 -15.19
C ASP A 32 -10.46 15.37 -13.99
N GLY A 33 -11.02 15.28 -12.77
CA GLY A 33 -10.40 15.82 -11.58
C GLY A 33 -11.11 15.46 -10.27
N VAL A 34 -10.55 15.95 -9.16
CA VAL A 34 -11.09 15.83 -7.81
C VAL A 34 -11.15 17.23 -7.20
N GLU A 35 -12.33 17.64 -6.74
CA GLU A 35 -12.50 18.89 -6.00
C GLU A 35 -12.36 18.64 -4.50
N VAL A 36 -11.63 19.51 -3.79
CA VAL A 36 -11.38 19.38 -2.36
C VAL A 36 -11.51 20.73 -1.69
N TRP A 37 -12.30 20.80 -0.61
CA TRP A 37 -12.42 22.00 0.21
C TRP A 37 -12.02 21.71 1.66
N ASN A 38 -11.09 22.52 2.17
CA ASN A 38 -10.90 22.65 3.60
C ASN A 38 -11.83 23.75 4.12
N ARG A 39 -12.88 23.37 4.86
CA ARG A 39 -13.82 24.31 5.50
C ARG A 39 -13.49 24.55 6.98
N SER A 40 -12.41 23.94 7.47
CA SER A 40 -11.91 24.06 8.84
C SER A 40 -10.84 25.16 8.94
N ASP A 41 -10.56 25.60 10.17
CA ASP A 41 -9.43 26.47 10.51
C ASP A 41 -8.11 25.69 10.68
N LYS A 42 -8.18 24.35 10.73
CA LYS A 42 -7.01 23.47 10.85
C LYS A 42 -6.45 23.09 9.48
N PRO A 43 -5.13 22.81 9.38
CA PRO A 43 -4.54 22.27 8.16
C PRO A 43 -5.17 20.93 7.76
N LEU A 44 -5.39 20.75 6.46
CA LEU A 44 -5.79 19.48 5.86
C LEU A 44 -4.58 18.90 5.12
N ARG A 45 -4.17 17.67 5.48
CA ARG A 45 -3.10 16.92 4.79
C ARG A 45 -3.65 15.59 4.32
N PHE A 46 -3.52 15.30 3.03
CA PHE A 46 -3.98 14.06 2.42
C PHE A 46 -3.06 13.64 1.28
N VAL A 47 -3.17 12.39 0.86
CA VAL A 47 -2.57 11.87 -0.37
C VAL A 47 -3.66 11.53 -1.38
N LEU A 48 -3.44 11.93 -2.64
CA LEU A 48 -4.24 11.49 -3.78
C LEU A 48 -3.41 10.47 -4.55
N VAL A 49 -3.95 9.26 -4.70
CA VAL A 49 -3.33 8.19 -5.48
C VAL A 49 -4.28 7.81 -6.60
N ALA A 50 -3.82 7.93 -7.83
CA ALA A 50 -4.53 7.55 -9.04
C ALA A 50 -3.57 6.81 -9.98
N GLY A 51 -4.10 5.90 -10.77
CA GLY A 51 -3.34 5.11 -11.73
C GLY A 51 -4.28 4.43 -12.71
N GLU A 52 -3.74 4.09 -13.88
CA GLU A 52 -4.45 3.30 -14.88
C GLU A 52 -4.59 1.86 -14.37
N PRO A 53 -5.81 1.27 -14.37
CA PRO A 53 -5.97 -0.14 -14.07
C PRO A 53 -5.17 -1.00 -15.06
N ILE A 54 -4.30 -1.88 -14.55
CA ILE A 54 -3.47 -2.78 -15.38
C ILE A 54 -4.35 -3.76 -16.18
N GLY A 55 -5.51 -4.15 -15.65
CA GLY A 55 -6.47 -5.01 -16.35
C GLY A 55 -6.11 -6.50 -16.36
N GLU A 56 -5.06 -6.89 -15.63
CA GLU A 56 -4.65 -8.28 -15.48
C GLU A 56 -5.21 -8.90 -14.18
N PRO A 57 -5.39 -10.23 -14.12
CA PRO A 57 -5.75 -10.91 -12.88
C PRO A 57 -4.69 -10.69 -11.79
N VAL A 58 -5.14 -10.75 -10.54
CA VAL A 58 -4.28 -10.58 -9.35
C VAL A 58 -4.46 -11.81 -8.46
N ALA A 59 -3.39 -12.58 -8.27
CA ALA A 59 -3.25 -13.63 -7.27
C ALA A 59 -2.24 -13.17 -6.22
N GLN A 60 -2.58 -13.31 -4.93
CA GLN A 60 -1.75 -12.81 -3.84
C GLN A 60 -1.62 -13.82 -2.70
N LEU A 61 -0.40 -14.04 -2.24
CA LEU A 61 -0.09 -14.79 -1.02
C LEU A 61 1.03 -14.10 -0.25
N GLY A 62 0.70 -13.50 0.89
CA GLY A 62 1.66 -12.79 1.73
C GLY A 62 2.42 -11.70 0.96
N PRO A 63 3.76 -11.80 0.84
CA PRO A 63 4.57 -10.79 0.14
C PRO A 63 4.57 -10.92 -1.38
N PHE A 64 3.96 -11.97 -1.94
CA PHE A 64 4.00 -12.26 -3.37
C PHE A 64 2.68 -11.90 -4.04
N VAL A 65 2.77 -11.22 -5.19
CA VAL A 65 1.65 -10.83 -6.05
C VAL A 65 2.01 -11.22 -7.48
N MET A 66 1.22 -12.11 -8.08
CA MET A 66 1.39 -12.64 -9.44
C MET A 66 0.05 -12.60 -10.20
N ASN A 67 -0.01 -13.10 -11.42
CA ASN A 67 -1.23 -13.13 -12.22
C ASN A 67 -2.05 -14.41 -12.00
N THR A 68 -1.43 -15.55 -11.67
CA THR A 68 -2.16 -16.82 -11.41
C THR A 68 -1.76 -17.51 -10.09
N GLU A 69 -2.56 -18.47 -9.64
CA GLU A 69 -2.26 -19.27 -8.44
C GLU A 69 -1.02 -20.17 -8.65
N GLU A 70 -0.84 -20.73 -9.85
CA GLU A 70 0.32 -21.56 -10.19
C GLU A 70 1.63 -20.76 -10.13
N GLU A 71 1.61 -19.48 -10.54
CA GLU A 71 2.75 -18.58 -10.42
C GLU A 71 3.09 -18.26 -8.96
N ILE A 72 2.08 -18.15 -8.09
CA ILE A 72 2.29 -18.03 -6.65
C ILE A 72 2.97 -19.28 -6.10
N ASP A 73 2.48 -20.47 -6.42
CA ASP A 73 3.09 -21.73 -5.97
C ASP A 73 4.55 -21.86 -6.42
N ALA A 74 4.85 -21.49 -7.67
CA ALA A 74 6.22 -21.44 -8.17
C ALA A 74 7.08 -20.43 -7.39
N THR A 75 6.56 -19.23 -7.13
CA THR A 75 7.30 -18.16 -6.42
C THR A 75 7.60 -18.54 -4.97
N VAL A 76 6.66 -19.23 -4.29
CA VAL A 76 6.89 -19.76 -2.94
C VAL A 76 8.02 -20.79 -2.96
N ASN A 77 8.00 -21.74 -3.90
CA ASN A 77 9.10 -22.69 -4.06
C ASN A 77 10.43 -22.00 -4.34
N ASP A 78 10.44 -20.98 -5.21
CA ASP A 78 11.65 -20.22 -5.54
C ASP A 78 12.24 -19.51 -4.31
N PHE A 79 11.37 -18.94 -3.47
CA PHE A 79 11.78 -18.32 -2.21
C PHE A 79 12.33 -19.34 -1.22
N GLU A 80 11.63 -20.46 -1.01
CA GLU A 80 12.04 -21.53 -0.10
C GLU A 80 13.37 -22.18 -0.48
N TYR A 81 13.62 -22.34 -1.79
CA TYR A 81 14.82 -22.97 -2.32
C TYR A 81 15.93 -21.98 -2.71
N PHE A 82 15.72 -20.67 -2.55
CA PHE A 82 16.68 -19.61 -2.88
C PHE A 82 17.13 -19.63 -4.34
N ILE A 83 16.17 -19.68 -5.27
CA ILE A 83 16.41 -19.71 -6.72
C ILE A 83 15.60 -18.62 -7.42
N ASN A 84 15.81 -18.46 -8.73
CA ASN A 84 15.05 -17.57 -9.62
C ASN A 84 14.88 -16.14 -9.09
N GLY A 85 15.95 -15.56 -8.52
CA GLY A 85 15.97 -14.20 -7.98
C GLY A 85 16.08 -14.13 -6.45
N PHE A 86 15.92 -15.25 -5.73
CA PHE A 86 16.05 -15.31 -4.27
C PHE A 86 17.41 -15.86 -3.77
N GLU A 87 18.41 -16.02 -4.63
CA GLU A 87 19.68 -16.68 -4.30
C GLU A 87 20.43 -15.99 -3.15
N LYS A 88 20.31 -14.68 -3.06
CA LYS A 88 20.97 -13.89 -2.00
C LYS A 88 20.33 -14.08 -0.63
N ALA A 89 19.07 -14.51 -0.56
CA ALA A 89 18.38 -14.68 0.72
C ALA A 89 18.97 -15.83 1.56
N LYS A 90 19.63 -16.81 0.93
CA LYS A 90 20.21 -18.00 1.60
C LYS A 90 21.16 -17.65 2.76
N HIS A 91 21.90 -16.55 2.63
CA HIS A 91 22.91 -16.13 3.60
C HIS A 91 22.67 -14.71 4.11
N TRP A 92 21.56 -14.09 3.72
CA TRP A 92 21.27 -12.71 4.11
C TRP A 92 20.72 -12.65 5.52
N LYS A 93 21.32 -11.77 6.33
CA LYS A 93 20.79 -11.32 7.61
C LYS A 93 21.00 -9.81 7.71
N SER A 94 19.99 -9.09 8.19
CA SER A 94 20.15 -7.65 8.42
C SER A 94 20.96 -7.39 9.70
N GLN A 95 21.78 -6.34 9.69
CA GLN A 95 22.56 -5.94 10.87
C GLN A 95 21.67 -5.50 12.03
N ALA A 96 20.51 -4.90 11.74
CA ALA A 96 19.53 -4.50 12.75
C ALA A 96 18.95 -5.70 13.53
N MET A 97 18.71 -6.83 12.87
CA MET A 97 18.21 -8.05 13.53
C MET A 97 19.28 -8.72 14.40
N ILE A 98 20.55 -8.69 13.95
CA ILE A 98 21.68 -9.23 14.75
C ILE A 98 21.88 -8.41 16.03
N ALA A 99 21.75 -7.08 15.95
CA ALA A 99 21.85 -6.22 17.13
C ALA A 99 20.78 -6.52 18.18
N LEU A 100 19.53 -6.76 17.75
CA LEU A 100 18.42 -7.10 18.64
C LEU A 100 18.55 -8.48 19.29
N GLU A 101 19.09 -9.49 18.57
CA GLU A 101 19.40 -10.81 19.15
C GLU A 101 20.48 -10.73 20.22
N LEU A 102 21.49 -9.86 20.06
CA LEU A 102 22.56 -9.68 21.04
C LEU A 102 22.11 -8.93 22.30
N GLU A 103 21.16 -8.01 22.18
CA GLU A 103 20.56 -7.30 23.34
C GLU A 103 19.66 -8.20 24.18
N TYR A 104 19.07 -9.25 23.62
CA TYR A 104 18.18 -10.17 24.34
C TYR A 104 18.90 -11.26 25.15
N VAL A 105 20.22 -11.40 24.96
CA VAL A 105 21.06 -12.42 25.63
C VAL A 105 21.89 -11.78 26.77
N GLY A 106 21.61 -10.51 27.13
CA GLY A 106 22.27 -9.75 28.20
C GLY A 106 21.47 -9.63 29.49
#